data_AF-A0A6A6Y9D5-F1
#
_entry.id   AF-A0A6A6Y9D5-F1
#
_cell.length_a   1.000
_cell.length_b   1.000
_cell.length_c   1.000
_cell.angle_alpha   90.00
_cell.angle_beta   90.00
_cell.angle_gamma   90.00
#
_symmetry.space_group_name_H-M   'P 1'
#
loop_
_entity.id
_entity.type
_entity.pdbx_description
1 polymer ?
#
loop_
_entity_poly.entity_id
_entity_poly.type
_entity_poly.pdbx_seq_one_letter_code
_entity_poly.pdbx_strand_id
1 'polypeptide(L)'
;MCTDSEWASFATKRKPVRVSSPHGQQTATYWLQLPYRYAIPLLLVMTTLNWAVSQSMFFASTLYYRDGQEVPELSAPVLGWSASAVLLAVLLGGAGLGVCGALAVFQRYPPGPPLVGGCSLVISGACHARPDDENIEFGPMQWGVISENGNGTSHSGFASGDVRMPYHGQMCE
;
A
#
# COMPACT_ATOMS: atom_id res chain seq x y z
N MET A 1 -4.18 1.14 3.98
CA MET A 1 -3.63 2.50 4.27
C MET A 1 -3.69 3.45 3.07
N CYS A 2 -2.98 3.17 1.97
CA CYS A 2 -3.00 4.06 0.79
C CYS A 2 -4.36 4.00 0.07
N THR A 3 -4.92 2.80 -0.08
CA THR A 3 -6.28 2.58 -0.62
C THR A 3 -7.34 3.30 0.21
N ASP A 4 -7.24 3.21 1.54
CA ASP A 4 -8.15 3.91 2.46
C ASP A 4 -8.02 5.44 2.34
N SER A 5 -6.82 5.96 2.11
CA SER A 5 -6.62 7.41 1.91
C SER A 5 -7.23 7.92 0.61
N GLU A 6 -7.17 7.11 -0.46
CA GLU A 6 -7.81 7.42 -1.72
C GLU A 6 -9.33 7.35 -1.59
N TRP A 7 -9.83 6.29 -0.94
CA TRP A 7 -11.23 6.10 -0.63
C TRP A 7 -11.81 7.26 0.22
N ALA A 8 -11.11 7.64 1.29
CA ALA A 8 -11.48 8.77 2.13
C ALA A 8 -11.53 10.10 1.37
N SER A 9 -10.73 10.23 0.30
CA SER A 9 -10.76 11.43 -0.52
C SER A 9 -12.04 11.59 -1.34
N PHE A 10 -12.78 10.50 -1.62
CA PHE A 10 -14.09 10.57 -2.28
C PHE A 10 -15.20 11.10 -1.37
N ALA A 11 -15.05 11.12 -0.04
CA ALA A 11 -16.01 11.79 0.83
C ALA A 11 -15.90 13.31 0.74
N THR A 12 -14.68 13.83 0.58
CA THR A 12 -14.40 15.28 0.67
C THR A 12 -14.31 15.96 -0.69
N LYS A 13 -13.92 15.24 -1.74
CA LYS A 13 -13.72 15.79 -3.09
C LYS A 13 -14.36 14.89 -4.13
N ARG A 14 -15.10 15.50 -5.06
CA ARG A 14 -15.62 14.80 -6.24
C ARG A 14 -14.46 14.45 -7.18
N LYS A 15 -14.31 13.18 -7.54
CA LYS A 15 -13.21 12.66 -8.36
C LYS A 15 -13.68 11.51 -9.25
N PRO A 16 -13.11 11.34 -10.47
CA PRO A 16 -13.41 10.19 -11.31
C PRO A 16 -12.74 8.92 -10.76
N VAL A 17 -13.31 7.77 -11.10
CA VAL A 17 -12.77 6.45 -10.72
C VAL A 17 -11.49 6.15 -11.51
N ARG A 18 -10.61 5.36 -10.91
CA ARG A 18 -9.46 4.80 -11.63
C ARG A 18 -9.79 3.42 -12.17
N VAL A 19 -9.62 3.25 -13.48
CA VAL A 19 -9.90 2.00 -14.18
C VAL A 19 -8.72 1.58 -15.04
N SER A 20 -8.64 0.29 -15.34
CA SER A 20 -7.59 -0.26 -16.21
C SER A 20 -7.74 0.16 -17.68
N SER A 21 -8.96 0.40 -18.14
CA SER A 21 -9.27 0.83 -19.51
C SER A 21 -10.16 2.09 -19.47
N PRO A 22 -9.57 3.29 -19.40
CA PRO A 22 -10.32 4.53 -19.21
C PRO A 22 -11.13 4.91 -20.45
N HIS A 23 -12.36 5.35 -20.22
CA HIS A 23 -13.23 5.96 -21.22
C HIS A 23 -13.65 7.36 -20.72
N GLY A 24 -13.50 8.39 -21.57
CA GLY A 24 -13.92 9.75 -21.25
C GLY A 24 -13.07 10.42 -20.16
N GLN A 25 -13.69 10.81 -19.04
CA GLN A 25 -13.04 11.54 -17.93
C GLN A 25 -12.42 10.62 -16.85
N GLN A 26 -12.47 9.31 -17.05
CA GLN A 26 -11.87 8.33 -16.14
C GLN A 26 -10.35 8.42 -16.14
N THR A 27 -9.74 8.15 -14.98
CA THR A 27 -8.28 8.11 -14.85
C THR A 27 -7.76 6.68 -15.00
N ALA A 28 -6.64 6.49 -15.68
CA ALA A 28 -5.99 5.18 -15.74
C ALA A 28 -5.43 4.78 -14.37
N THR A 29 -5.50 3.49 -14.03
CA THR A 29 -4.84 2.92 -12.84
C THR A 29 -3.31 3.01 -12.95
N TYR A 30 -2.63 3.13 -11.81
CA TYR A 30 -1.17 3.06 -11.77
C TYR A 30 -0.68 1.65 -12.17
N TRP A 31 0.44 1.59 -12.89
CA TRP A 31 1.07 0.32 -13.29
C TRP A 31 1.56 -0.50 -12.09
N LEU A 32 1.88 0.17 -10.98
CA LEU A 32 2.09 -0.43 -9.66
C LEU A 32 0.89 -0.07 -8.76
N GLN A 33 0.35 -1.06 -8.04
CA GLN A 33 -0.77 -0.87 -7.10
C GLN A 33 -0.48 0.13 -5.97
N LEU A 34 0.76 0.59 -5.82
CA LEU A 34 1.17 1.62 -4.87
C LEU A 34 1.60 2.91 -5.59
N PRO A 35 1.32 4.09 -5.00
CA PRO A 35 1.89 5.35 -5.48
C PRO A 35 3.42 5.25 -5.55
N TYR A 36 4.02 5.70 -6.65
CA TYR A 36 5.48 5.67 -6.86
C TYR A 36 6.29 6.25 -5.69
N ARG A 37 5.71 7.22 -4.95
CA ARG A 37 6.30 7.83 -3.75
C ARG A 37 6.63 6.83 -2.64
N TYR A 38 5.87 5.74 -2.53
CA TYR A 38 6.11 4.66 -1.56
C TYR A 38 6.76 3.44 -2.21
N ALA A 39 6.44 3.17 -3.49
CA ALA A 39 7.01 2.04 -4.20
C ALA A 39 8.53 2.19 -4.44
N ILE A 40 8.99 3.37 -4.85
CA ILE A 40 10.42 3.63 -5.11
C ILE A 40 11.29 3.41 -3.86
N PRO A 41 11.03 4.03 -2.70
CA PRO A 41 11.86 3.81 -1.51
C PRO A 41 11.78 2.36 -1.04
N LEU A 42 10.63 1.69 -1.15
CA LEU A 42 10.49 0.28 -0.80
C LEU A 42 11.36 -0.62 -1.69
N LEU A 43 11.36 -0.36 -3.01
CA LEU A 43 12.20 -1.08 -3.97
C LEU A 43 13.69 -0.84 -3.72
N LEU A 44 14.08 0.40 -3.39
CA LEU A 44 15.47 0.71 -3.02
C LEU A 44 15.91 -0.02 -1.75
N VAL A 45 15.07 -0.04 -0.70
CA VAL A 45 15.36 -0.79 0.53
C VAL A 45 15.47 -2.28 0.24
N MET A 46 14.56 -2.85 -0.55
CA MET A 46 14.60 -4.27 -0.90
C MET A 46 15.86 -4.62 -1.71
N THR A 47 16.22 -3.79 -2.68
CA THR A 47 17.40 -3.99 -3.53
C THR A 47 18.68 -3.88 -2.71
N THR A 48 18.78 -2.86 -1.84
CA THR A 48 19.95 -2.66 -0.98
C THR A 48 20.08 -3.75 0.08
N LEU A 49 18.97 -4.23 0.65
CA LEU A 49 18.97 -5.32 1.61
C LEU A 49 19.38 -6.63 0.93
N ASN A 50 18.88 -6.90 -0.28
CA ASN A 50 19.29 -8.07 -1.06
C ASN A 50 20.79 -8.00 -1.43
N TRP A 51 21.26 -6.83 -1.85
CA TRP A 51 22.68 -6.59 -2.12
C TRP A 51 23.54 -6.79 -0.87
N ALA A 52 23.11 -6.28 0.29
CA ALA A 52 23.80 -6.46 1.56
C ALA A 52 23.86 -7.94 1.98
N VAL A 53 22.80 -8.71 1.75
CA VAL A 53 22.79 -10.16 1.98
C VAL A 53 23.83 -10.86 1.09
N SER A 54 23.90 -10.50 -0.19
CA SER A 54 24.93 -11.02 -1.10
C SER A 54 26.35 -10.69 -0.65
N GLN A 55 26.55 -9.58 0.06
CA GLN A 55 27.85 -9.18 0.62
C GLN A 55 28.11 -9.75 2.03
N SER A 56 27.09 -10.32 2.69
CA SER A 56 27.20 -10.85 4.05
C SER A 56 27.87 -12.22 4.10
N MET A 57 27.70 -13.03 3.05
CA MET A 57 28.28 -14.37 2.93
C MET A 57 29.37 -14.35 1.87
N PHE A 58 30.62 -14.49 2.30
CA PHE A 58 31.75 -14.63 1.39
C PHE A 58 32.34 -16.02 1.52
N PHE A 59 32.65 -16.64 0.37
CA PHE A 59 33.31 -17.93 0.32
C PHE A 59 34.82 -17.71 0.22
N ALA A 60 35.55 -18.03 1.29
CA ALA A 60 37.00 -17.95 1.31
C ALA A 60 37.59 -19.35 1.23
N SER A 61 38.48 -19.60 0.27
CA SER A 61 39.28 -20.83 0.23
C SER A 61 40.60 -20.57 0.92
N THR A 62 40.86 -21.26 2.03
CA THR A 62 42.16 -21.24 2.70
C THR A 62 43.01 -22.39 2.19
N LEU A 63 44.10 -22.08 1.48
CA LEU A 63 45.08 -23.06 1.01
C LEU A 63 46.20 -23.18 2.04
N TYR A 64 46.49 -24.41 2.48
CA TYR A 64 47.55 -24.68 3.44
C TYR A 64 48.78 -25.26 2.73
N TYR A 65 49.93 -24.59 2.86
CA TYR A 65 51.21 -25.05 2.30
C TYR A 65 52.15 -25.56 3.40
N ARG A 66 52.74 -26.73 3.21
CA ARG A 66 53.85 -27.27 4.02
C ARG A 66 54.99 -27.63 3.08
N ASP A 67 56.20 -27.13 3.37
CA ASP A 67 57.41 -27.36 2.56
C ASP A 67 57.22 -27.07 1.06
N GLY A 68 56.45 -26.03 0.72
CA GLY A 68 56.21 -25.62 -0.67
C GLY A 68 55.24 -26.50 -1.46
N GLN A 69 54.62 -27.50 -0.84
CA GLN A 69 53.54 -28.31 -1.43
C GLN A 69 52.21 -27.99 -0.73
N GLU A 70 51.13 -27.97 -1.52
CA GLU A 70 49.78 -27.81 -1.00
C GLU A 70 49.36 -29.08 -0.26
N VAL A 71 48.76 -28.92 0.92
CA VAL A 71 48.22 -30.03 1.72
C VAL A 71 46.70 -30.02 1.58
N PRO A 72 46.12 -30.82 0.65
CA PRO A 72 44.69 -30.79 0.37
C PRO A 72 43.85 -31.28 1.54
N GLU A 73 44.40 -32.09 2.46
CA GLU A 73 43.70 -32.55 3.67
C GLU A 73 43.39 -31.42 4.67
N LEU A 74 44.18 -30.34 4.66
CA LEU A 74 43.97 -29.17 5.52
C LEU A 74 43.37 -27.98 4.76
N SER A 75 43.30 -28.05 3.44
CA SER A 75 42.77 -26.98 2.60
C SER A 75 41.26 -27.17 2.46
N ALA A 76 40.50 -26.43 3.25
CA ALA A 76 39.04 -26.48 3.26
C ALA A 76 38.43 -25.13 2.87
N PRO A 77 37.30 -25.14 2.15
CA PRO A 77 36.52 -23.93 1.98
C PRO A 77 35.88 -23.49 3.30
N VAL A 78 36.02 -22.20 3.64
CA VAL A 78 35.46 -21.60 4.84
C VAL A 78 34.42 -20.57 4.44
N LEU A 79 33.27 -20.60 5.13
CA LEU A 79 32.24 -19.58 5.05
C LEU A 79 32.62 -18.40 5.95
N GLY A 80 32.95 -17.27 5.35
CA GLY A 80 33.19 -16.00 6.03
C GLY A 80 31.93 -15.16 6.12
N TRP A 81 31.82 -14.40 7.21
CA TRP A 81 30.70 -13.48 7.47
C TRP A 81 31.25 -12.06 7.52
N SER A 82 30.66 -11.14 6.78
CA SER A 82 31.06 -9.72 6.82
C SER A 82 30.27 -8.96 7.87
N ALA A 83 30.92 -8.58 8.97
CA ALA A 83 30.28 -7.82 10.06
C ALA A 83 29.73 -6.46 9.59
N SER A 84 30.40 -5.81 8.61
CA SER A 84 29.93 -4.53 8.06
C SER A 84 28.63 -4.69 7.25
N ALA A 85 28.49 -5.78 6.49
CA ALA A 85 27.29 -6.05 5.71
C ALA A 85 26.09 -6.35 6.63
N VAL A 86 26.31 -7.10 7.71
CA VAL A 86 25.29 -7.38 8.72
C VAL A 86 24.84 -6.10 9.43
N LEU A 87 25.77 -5.24 9.83
CA LEU A 87 25.44 -3.96 10.46
C LEU A 87 24.62 -3.04 9.54
N LEU A 88 25.00 -2.94 8.26
CA LEU A 88 24.25 -2.15 7.28
C LEU A 88 22.83 -2.68 7.08
N ALA A 89 22.66 -4.01 6.99
CA ALA A 89 21.34 -4.63 6.84
C ALA A 89 20.43 -4.36 8.05
N VAL A 90 20.97 -4.45 9.27
CA VAL A 90 20.22 -4.18 10.51
C VAL A 90 19.82 -2.72 10.59
N LEU A 91 20.72 -1.78 10.27
CA LEU A 91 20.43 -0.35 10.29
C LEU A 91 19.35 0.04 9.25
N LEU A 92 19.47 -0.47 8.02
CA LEU A 92 18.49 -0.22 6.95
C LEU A 92 17.12 -0.83 7.28
N GLY A 93 17.09 -2.06 7.76
CA GLY A 93 15.86 -2.72 8.18
C GLY A 93 15.18 -2.01 9.35
N GLY A 94 15.97 -1.65 10.37
CA GLY A 94 15.49 -0.91 11.54
C GLY A 94 14.95 0.48 11.18
N ALA A 95 15.66 1.22 10.32
CA ALA A 95 15.19 2.52 9.82
C ALA A 95 13.88 2.37 9.02
N GLY A 96 13.78 1.36 8.15
CA GLY A 96 12.55 1.09 7.39
C GLY A 96 11.35 0.81 8.29
N LEU A 97 11.51 -0.05 9.30
CA LEU A 97 10.47 -0.34 10.28
C LEU A 97 10.09 0.90 11.10
N GLY A 98 11.08 1.71 11.50
CA GLY A 98 10.85 2.97 12.21
C GLY A 98 10.02 3.96 11.39
N VAL A 99 10.33 4.12 10.11
CA VAL A 99 9.56 5.00 9.20
C VAL A 99 8.14 4.47 9.00
N CYS A 100 7.97 3.17 8.75
CA CYS A 100 6.64 2.58 8.61
C CYS A 100 5.80 2.72 9.89
N GLY A 101 6.40 2.48 11.06
CA GLY A 101 5.75 2.67 12.35
C GLY A 101 5.38 4.12 12.62
N ALA A 102 6.28 5.06 12.32
CA ALA A 102 5.99 6.49 12.44
C ALA A 102 4.83 6.90 11.53
N LEU A 103 4.84 6.49 10.26
CA LEU A 103 3.73 6.75 9.35
C LEU A 103 2.41 6.15 9.86
N ALA A 104 2.43 4.94 10.42
CA ALA A 104 1.23 4.32 10.99
C ALA A 104 0.67 5.08 12.19
N VAL A 105 1.53 5.66 13.03
CA VAL A 105 1.11 6.41 14.23
C VAL A 105 0.68 7.83 13.88
N PHE A 106 1.39 8.51 12.97
CA PHE A 106 1.13 9.90 12.63
C PHE A 106 0.05 10.09 11.57
N GLN A 107 -0.24 9.09 10.73
CA GLN A 107 -1.36 9.18 9.78
C GLN A 107 -2.68 8.88 10.48
N ARG A 108 -3.22 9.89 11.16
CA ARG A 108 -4.62 9.91 11.57
C ARG A 108 -5.50 10.10 10.34
N TYR A 109 -6.40 9.16 10.10
CA TYR A 109 -7.40 9.26 9.05
C TYR A 109 -8.42 10.35 9.41
N PRO A 110 -8.71 11.30 8.50
CA PRO A 110 -9.84 12.21 8.69
C PRO A 110 -11.16 11.40 8.75
N PRO A 111 -12.19 11.89 9.46
CA PRO A 111 -13.51 11.27 9.43
C PRO A 111 -14.01 11.25 7.97
N GLY A 112 -14.22 10.06 7.45
CA GLY A 112 -14.54 9.79 6.05
C GLY A 112 -15.41 8.54 5.92
N PRO A 113 -15.55 7.96 4.71
CA PRO A 113 -16.27 6.72 4.54
C PRO A 113 -15.65 5.63 5.45
N PRO A 114 -16.43 4.61 5.86
CA PRO A 114 -15.87 3.48 6.60
C PRO A 114 -14.63 2.95 5.87
N LEU A 115 -13.57 2.66 6.64
CA LEU A 115 -12.34 2.11 6.05
C LEU A 115 -12.71 0.90 5.20
N VAL A 116 -12.35 0.92 3.92
CA VAL A 116 -12.55 -0.18 2.96
C VAL A 116 -11.49 -1.25 3.20
N GLY A 117 -11.27 -1.60 4.47
CA GLY A 117 -10.32 -2.61 4.92
C GLY A 117 -10.76 -4.02 4.52
N GLY A 118 -10.88 -4.29 3.22
CA GLY A 118 -11.29 -5.57 2.65
C GLY A 118 -12.75 -5.95 2.87
N CYS A 119 -13.58 -5.10 3.49
CA CYS A 119 -14.97 -5.43 3.76
C CYS A 119 -15.82 -5.32 2.49
N SER A 120 -16.24 -6.47 1.94
CA SER A 120 -17.10 -6.53 0.75
C SER A 120 -18.46 -5.87 0.97
N LEU A 121 -18.97 -5.87 2.21
CA LEU A 121 -20.23 -5.19 2.56
C LEU A 121 -20.16 -3.70 2.27
N VAL A 122 -19.06 -3.05 2.67
CA VAL A 122 -18.84 -1.61 2.44
C VAL A 122 -18.71 -1.31 0.94
N ILE A 123 -18.02 -2.17 0.20
CA ILE A 123 -17.87 -2.02 -1.26
C ILE A 123 -19.23 -2.19 -1.95
N SER A 124 -20.02 -3.18 -1.54
CA SER A 124 -21.33 -3.46 -2.11
C SER A 124 -22.34 -2.34 -1.84
N GLY A 125 -22.34 -1.76 -0.63
CA GLY A 125 -23.15 -0.58 -0.31
C GLY A 125 -22.75 0.61 -1.19
N ALA A 126 -21.44 0.80 -1.40
CA ALA A 126 -20.94 1.87 -2.25
C ALA A 126 -21.31 1.72 -3.74
N CYS A 127 -21.46 0.49 -4.23
CA CYS A 127 -21.87 0.20 -5.61
C CYS A 127 -23.37 0.41 -5.88
N HIS A 128 -24.20 0.62 -4.85
CA HIS A 128 -25.61 0.93 -5.04
C HIS A 128 -25.76 2.40 -5.43
N ALA A 129 -25.80 2.61 -6.74
CA ALA A 129 -26.08 3.88 -7.38
C ALA A 129 -27.55 4.31 -7.17
N ARG A 130 -27.78 5.62 -7.23
CA ARG A 130 -29.12 6.19 -7.26
C ARG A 130 -29.81 5.80 -8.58
N PRO A 131 -31.10 5.44 -8.58
CA PRO A 131 -31.79 5.01 -9.80
C PRO A 131 -31.86 6.09 -10.89
N ASP A 132 -31.74 7.38 -10.53
CA ASP A 132 -31.75 8.51 -11.47
C ASP A 132 -30.36 8.82 -12.07
N ASP A 133 -29.29 8.26 -11.51
CA ASP A 133 -27.92 8.56 -11.93
C ASP A 133 -27.47 7.53 -12.99
N GLU A 134 -27.73 7.81 -14.27
CA GLU A 134 -27.18 7.04 -15.38
C GLU A 134 -25.71 7.43 -15.65
N ASN A 135 -24.88 6.45 -16.05
CA ASN A 135 -23.49 6.68 -16.50
C ASN A 135 -22.52 7.30 -15.46
N ILE A 136 -22.74 7.05 -14.16
CA ILE A 136 -21.88 7.53 -13.05
C ILE A 136 -20.40 7.17 -13.28
N GLU A 137 -20.15 5.99 -13.83
CA GLU A 137 -18.80 5.45 -14.04
C GLU A 137 -17.91 6.34 -14.91
N PHE A 138 -18.46 7.11 -15.85
CA PHE A 138 -17.68 7.96 -16.76
C PHE A 138 -17.38 9.35 -16.20
N GLY A 139 -18.04 9.73 -15.10
CA GLY A 139 -17.98 11.06 -14.51
C GLY A 139 -17.26 11.12 -13.16
N PRO A 140 -17.04 12.34 -12.63
CA PRO A 140 -16.53 12.51 -11.29
C PRO A 140 -17.64 12.21 -10.27
N MET A 141 -17.37 11.35 -9.28
CA MET A 141 -18.32 10.93 -8.26
C MET A 141 -17.86 11.31 -6.84
N GLN A 142 -18.80 11.41 -5.91
CA GLN A 142 -18.54 11.67 -4.50
C GLN A 142 -19.32 10.65 -3.64
N TRP A 143 -18.74 10.26 -2.51
CA TRP A 143 -19.38 9.35 -1.55
C TRP A 143 -20.22 10.12 -0.53
N GLY A 144 -21.41 9.62 -0.22
CA GLY A 144 -22.24 10.09 0.87
C GLY A 144 -23.63 9.44 0.88
N VAL A 145 -24.58 10.06 1.58
CA VAL A 145 -25.96 9.57 1.69
C VAL A 145 -26.74 9.84 0.39
N ILE A 146 -27.26 8.77 -0.21
CA ILE A 146 -27.95 8.78 -1.51
C ILE A 146 -29.49 8.76 -1.33
N SER A 147 -29.98 8.02 -0.32
CA SER A 147 -31.40 7.90 -0.03
C SER A 147 -31.62 7.78 1.48
N GLU A 148 -32.65 8.45 2.00
CA GLU A 148 -33.12 8.27 3.37
C GLU A 148 -34.45 7.52 3.35
N ASN A 149 -34.47 6.32 3.92
CA ASN A 149 -35.73 5.63 4.16
C ASN A 149 -36.41 6.26 5.39
N GLY A 150 -37.74 6.43 5.34
CA GLY A 150 -38.54 6.98 6.44
C GLY A 150 -38.47 6.18 7.77
N ASN A 151 -37.82 5.00 7.76
CA ASN A 151 -37.55 4.17 8.93
C ASN A 151 -36.23 4.54 9.66
N GLY A 152 -35.54 5.60 9.25
CA GLY A 152 -34.29 6.06 9.87
C GLY A 152 -33.02 5.34 9.41
N THR A 153 -33.13 4.45 8.42
CA THR A 153 -31.98 3.87 7.71
C THR A 153 -31.64 4.70 6.47
N SER A 154 -30.37 5.01 6.29
CA SER A 154 -29.90 5.82 5.17
C SER A 154 -28.96 5.00 4.30
N HIS A 155 -29.22 4.96 3.00
CA HIS A 155 -28.35 4.26 2.05
C HIS A 155 -27.20 5.19 1.65
N SER A 156 -25.97 4.72 1.83
CA SER A 156 -24.77 5.49 1.46
C SER A 156 -24.03 4.85 0.31
N GLY A 157 -23.67 5.65 -0.69
CA GLY A 157 -22.89 5.16 -1.82
C GLY A 157 -22.28 6.27 -2.66
N PHE A 158 -21.87 5.92 -3.87
CA PHE A 158 -21.38 6.90 -4.85
C PHE A 158 -22.51 7.49 -5.69
N ALA A 159 -22.50 8.81 -5.83
CA ALA A 159 -23.40 9.53 -6.71
C ALA A 159 -22.66 10.59 -7.54
N SER A 160 -23.22 10.91 -8.71
CA SER A 160 -22.74 11.96 -9.61
C SER A 160 -23.21 13.34 -9.14
N GLY A 161 -24.40 13.39 -8.51
CA GLY A 161 -25.01 14.59 -7.94
C GLY A 161 -24.43 15.02 -6.58
N ASP A 162 -25.04 16.05 -5.97
CA ASP A 162 -24.63 16.53 -4.65
C ASP A 162 -25.02 15.54 -3.56
N VAL A 163 -24.05 15.24 -2.69
CA VAL A 163 -24.17 14.21 -1.66
C VAL A 163 -23.80 14.78 -0.30
N ARG A 164 -24.54 14.39 0.73
CA ARG A 164 -24.32 14.83 2.12
C ARG A 164 -23.49 13.80 2.88
N MET A 165 -22.58 14.26 3.73
CA MET A 165 -21.87 13.38 4.66
C MET A 165 -22.82 12.88 5.76
N PRO A 166 -22.74 11.61 6.18
CA PRO A 166 -23.56 11.08 7.26
C PRO A 166 -23.24 11.73 8.60
N TYR A 167 -24.26 11.89 9.47
CA TYR A 167 -24.07 12.41 10.82
C TYR A 167 -23.51 11.35 11.77
N HIS A 168 -22.79 11.81 12.79
CA HIS A 168 -22.25 10.95 13.84
C HIS A 168 -23.40 10.26 14.59
N GLY A 169 -23.57 8.95 14.38
CA GLY A 169 -24.63 8.14 15.01
C GLY A 169 -25.76 7.66 14.09
N GLN A 170 -25.74 8.02 12.80
CA GLN A 170 -26.70 7.53 11.81
C GLN A 170 -26.27 6.14 11.30
N MET A 171 -27.20 5.18 11.29
CA MET A 171 -26.95 3.85 10.74
C MET A 171 -27.09 3.92 9.22
N CYS A 172 -25.95 3.83 8.53
CA CYS A 172 -25.91 3.78 7.08
C CYS A 172 -25.71 2.34 6.62
N GLU A 173 -26.62 1.87 5.76
CA GLU A 173 -26.51 0.59 5.04
C GLU A 173 -25.90 0.81 3.65
#